data_AF-A0A3E1QE99-F1
#
_entry.id   AF-A0A3E1QE99-F1
#
_cell.length_a   1.000
_cell.length_b   1.000
_cell.length_c   1.000
_cell.angle_alpha   90.00
_cell.angle_beta   90.00
_cell.angle_gamma   90.00
#
_symmetry.space_group_name_H-M   'P 1'
#
loop_
_entity.id
_entity.type
_entity.pdbx_description
1 polymer ?
#
loop_
_entity_poly.entity_id
_entity_poly.type
_entity_poly.pdbx_seq_one_letter_code
_entity_poly.pdbx_strand_id
1 'polypeptide(L)'
;MIKPKEKAPKLQLDLTNGTTWDIEKQQPENFTMIIFYRGLHCPVCKKYLEELQTKINDFKEKGVNVVAASMDTKKRATISTEKWDIDSIPLAYGMTEEKAREYGLFISHAIKDAEPDVFSEPALFLINKDATIYSASIQTMPFARPGFDDLLKSLDFVLKEDYPARGGK
;
A
#
# COMPACT_ATOMS: atom_id res chain seq x y z
N MET A 1 -7.22 16.39 6.31
CA MET A 1 -7.53 15.68 5.05
C MET A 1 -6.21 15.46 4.35
N ILE A 2 -5.88 14.22 3.99
CA ILE A 2 -4.64 13.92 3.27
C ILE A 2 -4.70 14.54 1.86
N LYS A 3 -3.62 15.18 1.43
CA LYS A 3 -3.53 15.83 0.11
C LYS A 3 -2.20 15.54 -0.57
N PRO A 4 -2.18 15.38 -1.91
CA PRO A 4 -0.94 15.40 -2.67
C PRO A 4 -0.13 16.67 -2.39
N LYS A 5 1.20 16.59 -2.51
CA LYS A 5 2.20 17.64 -2.20
C LYS A 5 2.42 17.94 -0.70
N GLU A 6 1.60 17.39 0.19
CA GLU A 6 1.88 17.40 1.63
C GLU A 6 2.75 16.19 2.00
N LYS A 7 3.43 16.24 3.16
CA LYS A 7 4.16 15.09 3.70
C LYS A 7 3.17 13.96 3.99
N ALA A 8 3.54 12.74 3.63
CA ALA A 8 2.82 11.56 4.08
C ALA A 8 2.80 11.52 5.62
N PRO A 9 1.70 11.09 6.25
CA PRO A 9 1.70 10.83 7.69
C PRO A 9 2.84 9.87 8.06
N LYS A 10 3.47 10.07 9.21
CA LYS A 10 4.52 9.16 9.69
C LYS A 10 3.94 7.76 9.85
N LEU A 11 4.59 6.78 9.25
CA LEU A 11 4.18 5.38 9.28
C LEU A 11 5.39 4.49 9.55
N GLN A 12 5.36 3.82 10.70
CA GLN A 12 6.31 2.79 11.07
C GLN A 12 5.51 1.54 11.44
N LEU A 13 5.80 0.41 10.80
CA LEU A 13 5.07 -0.84 10.96
C LEU A 13 6.04 -2.03 10.98
N ASP A 14 5.68 -3.07 11.73
CA ASP A 14 6.42 -4.32 11.70
C ASP A 14 6.05 -5.17 10.48
N LEU A 15 7.05 -5.83 9.91
CA LEU A 15 6.92 -6.74 8.77
C LEU A 15 6.85 -8.19 9.25
N THR A 16 6.17 -9.03 8.47
CA THR A 16 6.05 -10.48 8.76
C THR A 16 7.40 -11.21 8.80
N ASN A 17 8.42 -10.69 8.13
CA ASN A 17 9.79 -11.21 8.15
C ASN A 17 10.61 -10.84 9.41
N GLY A 18 9.99 -10.14 10.38
CA GLY A 18 10.63 -9.75 11.64
C GLY A 18 11.42 -8.44 11.60
N THR A 19 11.43 -7.73 10.48
CA THR A 19 12.02 -6.38 10.36
C THR A 19 10.95 -5.30 10.55
N THR A 20 11.36 -4.05 10.71
CA THR A 20 10.45 -2.89 10.81
C THR A 20 10.61 -2.02 9.59
N TRP A 21 9.49 -1.63 9.00
CA TRP A 21 9.42 -0.69 7.88
C TRP A 21 9.04 0.71 8.41
N ASP A 22 9.68 1.74 7.86
CA ASP A 22 9.47 3.13 8.24
C ASP A 22 9.54 4.01 6.99
N ILE A 23 8.48 4.80 6.75
CA ILE A 23 8.38 5.71 5.60
C ILE A 23 9.50 6.74 5.58
N GLU A 24 9.95 7.24 6.75
CA GLU A 24 11.00 8.26 6.83
C GLU A 24 12.40 7.67 6.56
N LYS A 25 12.54 6.34 6.62
CA LYS A 25 13.79 5.63 6.32
C LYS A 25 13.87 5.11 4.89
N GLN A 26 12.82 5.29 4.08
CA GLN A 26 12.84 4.84 2.70
C GLN A 26 13.77 5.71 1.86
N GLN A 27 14.60 5.06 1.05
CA GLN A 27 15.46 5.72 0.06
C GLN A 27 15.16 5.16 -1.33
N PRO A 28 13.95 5.42 -1.88
CA PRO A 28 13.67 5.02 -3.25
C PRO A 28 14.47 5.90 -4.22
N GLU A 29 14.77 5.38 -5.40
CA GLU A 29 15.30 6.21 -6.48
C GLU A 29 14.23 7.20 -6.96
N ASN A 30 12.98 6.74 -7.11
CA ASN A 30 11.87 7.55 -7.60
C ASN A 30 10.71 7.64 -6.61
N PHE A 31 10.10 6.51 -6.25
CA PHE A 31 8.89 6.48 -5.42
C PHE A 31 8.91 5.40 -4.33
N THR A 32 8.19 5.65 -3.25
CA THR A 32 7.70 4.58 -2.37
C THR A 32 6.22 4.33 -2.67
N MET A 33 5.87 3.10 -3.04
CA MET A 33 4.51 2.65 -3.22
C MET A 33 4.02 1.95 -1.95
N ILE A 34 2.94 2.48 -1.37
CA ILE A 34 2.27 1.89 -0.19
C ILE A 34 0.91 1.36 -0.64
N ILE A 35 0.67 0.07 -0.44
CA ILE A 35 -0.61 -0.57 -0.74
C ILE A 35 -1.28 -0.94 0.58
N PHE A 36 -2.39 -0.27 0.89
CA PHE A 36 -3.25 -0.67 1.99
C PHE A 36 -4.24 -1.72 1.49
N TYR A 37 -4.28 -2.88 2.15
CA TYR A 37 -5.23 -3.94 1.84
C TYR A 37 -6.09 -4.28 3.07
N ARG A 38 -7.28 -4.84 2.84
CA ARG A 38 -8.26 -5.08 3.91
C ARG A 38 -7.83 -6.15 4.92
N GLY A 39 -6.91 -7.04 4.54
CA GLY A 39 -6.48 -8.18 5.36
C GLY A 39 -6.83 -9.54 4.75
N LEU A 40 -6.49 -10.60 5.50
CA LEU A 40 -6.57 -12.01 5.13
C LEU A 40 -7.95 -12.47 4.62
N HIS A 41 -9.02 -11.82 5.06
CA HIS A 41 -10.40 -12.18 4.71
C HIS A 41 -10.79 -11.81 3.26
N CYS A 42 -9.98 -11.02 2.57
CA CYS A 42 -10.34 -10.36 1.32
C CYS A 42 -9.75 -11.10 0.10
N PRO A 43 -10.54 -11.91 -0.65
CA PRO A 43 -10.03 -12.66 -1.81
C PRO A 43 -9.60 -11.75 -2.97
N VAL A 44 -10.19 -10.55 -3.09
CA VAL A 44 -9.76 -9.55 -4.09
C VAL A 44 -8.40 -8.98 -3.71
N CYS A 45 -8.13 -8.79 -2.42
CA CYS A 45 -6.84 -8.33 -1.91
C CYS A 45 -5.76 -9.39 -2.14
N LYS A 46 -6.09 -10.67 -1.92
CA LYS A 46 -5.23 -11.80 -2.28
C LYS A 46 -4.80 -11.71 -3.75
N LYS A 47 -5.77 -11.70 -4.67
CA LYS A 47 -5.50 -11.63 -6.12
C LYS A 47 -4.67 -10.41 -6.52
N TYR A 48 -4.94 -9.26 -5.90
CA TYR A 48 -4.20 -8.03 -6.16
C TYR A 48 -2.73 -8.13 -5.70
N LEU A 49 -2.45 -8.71 -4.53
CA LEU A 49 -1.08 -8.90 -4.07
C LEU A 49 -0.35 -10.02 -4.85
N GLU A 50 -1.05 -11.07 -5.28
CA GLU A 50 -0.51 -12.08 -6.21
C GLU A 50 -0.11 -11.45 -7.55
N GLU A 51 -0.92 -10.55 -8.10
CA GLU A 51 -0.57 -9.81 -9.32
C GLU A 51 0.67 -8.93 -9.10
N LEU A 52 0.72 -8.19 -7.98
CA LEU A 52 1.87 -7.38 -7.60
C LEU A 52 3.15 -8.20 -7.49
N GLN A 53 3.08 -9.40 -6.91
CA GLN A 53 4.23 -10.31 -6.77
C GLN A 53 4.88 -10.57 -8.13
N THR A 54 4.08 -10.79 -9.18
CA THR A 54 4.60 -11.06 -10.53
C THR A 54 5.32 -9.86 -11.17
N LYS A 55 5.08 -8.64 -10.67
CA LYS A 55 5.58 -7.37 -11.21
C LYS A 55 6.53 -6.64 -10.26
N ILE A 56 6.90 -7.27 -9.14
CA ILE A 56 7.68 -6.62 -8.09
C ILE A 56 9.04 -6.15 -8.61
N ASN A 57 9.64 -6.87 -9.55
CA ASN A 57 10.92 -6.52 -10.16
C ASN A 57 10.75 -5.34 -11.13
N ASP A 58 9.68 -5.28 -11.91
CA ASP A 58 9.40 -4.15 -12.81
C ASP A 58 9.27 -2.83 -12.03
N PHE A 59 8.65 -2.85 -10.85
CA PHE A 59 8.61 -1.69 -9.96
C PHE A 59 10.00 -1.33 -9.41
N LYS A 60 10.79 -2.32 -8.99
CA LYS A 60 12.17 -2.10 -8.51
C LYS A 60 13.05 -1.49 -9.60
N GLU A 61 12.97 -1.98 -10.83
CA GLU A 61 13.71 -1.45 -11.99
C GLU A 61 13.34 0.00 -12.30
N LYS A 62 12.10 0.41 -12.01
CA LYS A 62 11.66 1.81 -12.10
C LYS A 62 12.00 2.62 -10.85
N GLY A 63 12.81 2.10 -9.93
CA GLY A 63 13.22 2.81 -8.73
C GLY A 63 12.12 2.96 -7.68
N VAL A 64 11.14 2.04 -7.66
CA VAL A 64 10.01 2.06 -6.74
C VAL A 64 10.19 1.05 -5.61
N ASN A 65 10.26 1.54 -4.37
CA ASN A 65 10.20 0.71 -3.17
C ASN A 65 8.75 0.37 -2.86
N VAL A 66 8.44 -0.89 -2.54
CA VAL A 66 7.07 -1.37 -2.35
C VAL A 66 6.86 -1.89 -0.94
N VAL A 67 5.71 -1.56 -0.33
CA VAL A 67 5.21 -2.19 0.90
C VAL A 67 3.69 -2.40 0.79
N ALA A 68 3.21 -3.51 1.33
CA ALA A 68 1.78 -3.75 1.53
C ALA A 68 1.47 -3.75 3.03
N ALA A 69 0.43 -3.06 3.46
CA ALA A 69 0.09 -2.88 4.88
C ALA A 69 -1.40 -3.13 5.14
N SER A 70 -1.70 -3.70 6.31
CA SER A 70 -3.09 -3.82 6.79
C SER A 70 -3.17 -3.67 8.30
N MET A 71 -4.42 -3.60 8.78
CA MET A 71 -4.75 -3.67 10.21
C MET A 71 -4.75 -5.10 10.76
N ASP A 72 -4.41 -6.12 9.95
CA ASP A 72 -4.33 -7.49 10.43
C ASP A 72 -3.32 -7.61 11.58
N THR A 73 -3.58 -8.53 12.50
CA THR A 73 -2.58 -8.94 13.49
C THR A 73 -1.43 -9.68 12.81
N LYS A 74 -0.27 -9.78 13.49
CA LYS A 74 0.87 -10.59 13.04
C LYS A 74 0.44 -11.97 12.55
N LYS A 75 -0.37 -12.67 13.36
CA LYS A 75 -0.87 -14.01 13.04
C LYS A 75 -1.61 -14.06 11.71
N ARG A 76 -2.49 -13.09 11.44
CA ARG A 76 -3.28 -13.06 10.20
C ARG A 76 -2.43 -12.71 8.99
N ALA A 77 -1.53 -11.73 9.12
CA ALA A 77 -0.60 -11.36 8.05
C ALA A 77 0.40 -12.48 7.71
N THR A 78 0.90 -13.23 8.71
CA THR A 78 1.74 -14.41 8.48
C THR A 78 0.99 -15.49 7.68
N ILE A 79 -0.29 -15.73 7.96
CA ILE A 79 -1.10 -16.66 7.16
C ILE A 79 -1.25 -16.16 5.72
N SER A 80 -1.37 -14.84 5.49
CA SER A 80 -1.39 -14.29 4.14
C SER A 80 -0.10 -14.58 3.39
N THR A 81 1.07 -14.35 4.00
CA THR A 81 2.35 -14.67 3.35
C THR A 81 2.50 -16.16 3.04
N GLU A 82 2.11 -17.04 3.97
CA GLU A 82 2.21 -18.49 3.79
C GLU A 82 1.27 -19.07 2.71
N LYS A 83 0.17 -18.39 2.38
CA LYS A 83 -0.90 -18.94 1.53
C LYS A 83 -1.13 -18.24 0.20
N TRP A 84 -0.53 -17.06 0.00
CA TRP A 84 -0.80 -16.22 -1.16
C TRP A 84 0.39 -16.13 -2.13
N ASP A 85 1.49 -16.85 -1.87
CA ASP A 85 2.67 -16.87 -2.74
C ASP A 85 3.25 -15.46 -3.00
N ILE A 86 3.25 -14.59 -1.97
CA ILE A 86 3.62 -13.17 -2.03
C ILE A 86 4.95 -12.84 -1.34
N ASP A 87 5.89 -13.79 -1.30
CA ASP A 87 7.09 -13.71 -0.47
C ASP A 87 8.04 -12.55 -0.80
N SER A 88 7.92 -11.95 -1.99
CA SER A 88 8.78 -10.84 -2.41
C SER A 88 8.23 -9.48 -1.99
N ILE A 89 7.00 -9.43 -1.49
CA ILE A 89 6.34 -8.21 -1.04
C ILE A 89 6.59 -8.03 0.46
N PRO A 90 7.22 -6.91 0.88
CA PRO A 90 7.25 -6.54 2.30
C PRO A 90 5.82 -6.37 2.82
N LEU A 91 5.37 -7.30 3.67
CA LEU A 91 4.02 -7.30 4.22
C LEU A 91 4.03 -6.80 5.68
N ALA A 92 3.52 -5.60 5.87
CA ALA A 92 3.35 -4.93 7.14
C ALA A 92 2.01 -5.26 7.80
N TYR A 93 2.01 -5.35 9.12
CA TYR A 93 0.83 -5.67 9.92
C TYR A 93 0.69 -4.72 11.12
N GLY A 94 -0.43 -4.82 11.82
CA GLY A 94 -0.65 -4.11 13.08
C GLY A 94 -0.88 -2.61 12.92
N MET A 95 -1.22 -2.14 11.71
CA MET A 95 -1.60 -0.75 11.52
C MET A 95 -2.83 -0.41 12.38
N THR A 96 -2.75 0.68 13.12
CA THR A 96 -3.86 1.13 13.97
C THR A 96 -4.94 1.81 13.15
N GLU A 97 -6.17 1.84 13.67
CA GLU A 97 -7.26 2.58 13.04
C GLU A 97 -6.95 4.09 12.94
N GLU A 98 -6.33 4.66 13.99
CA GLU A 98 -5.88 6.05 13.99
C GLU A 98 -4.96 6.33 12.79
N LYS A 99 -3.97 5.46 12.57
CA LYS A 99 -3.04 5.60 11.45
C LYS A 99 -3.72 5.43 10.10
N ALA A 100 -4.65 4.48 9.98
CA ALA A 100 -5.46 4.32 8.78
C ALA A 100 -6.26 5.61 8.48
N ARG A 101 -6.85 6.25 9.49
CA ARG A 101 -7.58 7.52 9.36
C ARG A 101 -6.68 8.70 9.02
N GLU A 102 -5.45 8.75 9.52
CA GLU A 102 -4.45 9.76 9.10
C GLU A 102 -4.16 9.66 7.59
N TYR A 103 -4.10 8.45 7.05
CA TYR A 103 -3.99 8.19 5.61
C TYR A 103 -5.29 8.40 4.83
N GLY A 104 -6.38 8.83 5.49
CA GLY A 104 -7.68 9.03 4.86
C GLY A 104 -8.38 7.75 4.44
N LEU A 105 -7.95 6.59 4.97
CA LEU A 105 -8.60 5.31 4.69
C LEU A 105 -9.96 5.25 5.39
N PHE A 106 -10.93 4.64 4.72
CA PHE A 106 -12.24 4.36 5.31
C PHE A 106 -12.17 3.11 6.18
N ILE A 107 -12.97 3.06 7.24
CA ILE A 107 -13.01 1.95 8.19
C ILE A 107 -14.34 1.25 8.06
N SER A 108 -14.30 -0.08 7.93
CA SER A 108 -15.46 -0.95 7.82
C SER A 108 -15.55 -1.85 9.04
N HIS A 109 -16.79 -2.16 9.44
CA HIS A 109 -17.08 -3.20 10.42
C HIS A 109 -17.29 -4.55 9.73
N ALA A 110 -16.98 -5.63 10.45
CA ALA A 110 -17.26 -6.97 9.99
C ALA A 110 -18.75 -7.15 9.65
N ILE A 111 -19.01 -7.78 8.51
CA ILE A 111 -20.34 -8.27 8.12
C ILE A 111 -20.40 -9.79 8.06
N LYS A 112 -19.26 -10.46 8.29
CA LYS A 112 -19.09 -11.93 8.28
C LYS A 112 -18.02 -12.33 9.30
N ASP A 113 -18.16 -13.52 9.88
CA ASP A 113 -17.26 -14.04 10.93
C ASP A 113 -15.78 -14.17 10.51
N ALA A 114 -15.49 -14.27 9.21
CA ALA A 114 -14.11 -14.35 8.72
C ALA A 114 -13.36 -13.01 8.76
N GLU A 115 -14.10 -11.90 8.83
CA GLU A 115 -13.57 -10.54 8.88
C GLU A 115 -13.15 -10.17 10.31
N PRO A 116 -12.08 -9.38 10.51
CA PRO A 116 -11.82 -8.72 11.79
C PRO A 116 -12.95 -7.73 12.11
N ASP A 117 -13.22 -7.50 13.40
CA ASP A 117 -14.27 -6.58 13.89
C ASP A 117 -14.23 -5.20 13.21
N VAL A 118 -13.02 -4.69 12.97
CA VAL A 118 -12.75 -3.47 12.20
C VAL A 118 -11.55 -3.69 11.27
N PHE A 119 -11.61 -3.09 10.08
CA PHE A 119 -10.51 -3.07 9.12
C PHE A 119 -10.58 -1.84 8.22
N SER A 120 -9.46 -1.47 7.61
CA SER A 120 -9.38 -0.37 6.65
C SER A 120 -9.74 -0.84 5.24
N GLU A 121 -10.53 -0.04 4.53
CA GLU A 121 -10.70 -0.16 3.09
C GLU A 121 -9.39 0.17 2.35
N PRO A 122 -9.20 -0.37 1.13
CA PRO A 122 -7.90 -0.35 0.48
C PRO A 122 -7.55 1.01 -0.11
N ALA A 123 -6.26 1.22 -0.30
CA ALA A 123 -5.74 2.34 -1.06
C ALA A 123 -4.37 2.03 -1.65
N LEU A 124 -3.99 2.80 -2.67
CA LEU A 124 -2.64 2.82 -3.23
C LEU A 124 -2.10 4.24 -3.17
N PHE A 125 -0.92 4.40 -2.60
CA PHE A 125 -0.19 5.68 -2.57
C PHE A 125 1.12 5.54 -3.33
N LEU A 126 1.45 6.57 -4.11
CA LEU A 126 2.83 6.84 -4.52
C LEU A 126 3.33 8.04 -3.71
N ILE A 127 4.49 7.86 -3.08
CA ILE A 127 5.16 8.85 -2.25
C ILE A 127 6.50 9.19 -2.89
N ASN A 128 6.80 10.48 -3.04
CA ASN A 128 8.09 10.96 -3.56
C ASN A 128 9.25 10.62 -2.61
N LYS A 129 10.48 10.71 -3.12
CA LYS A 129 11.73 10.59 -2.33
C LYS A 129 11.82 11.55 -1.14
N ASP A 130 11.14 12.70 -1.21
CA ASP A 130 11.08 13.67 -0.13
C ASP A 130 9.91 13.40 0.83
N ALA A 131 9.32 12.20 0.81
CA ALA A 131 8.17 11.80 1.61
C ALA A 131 6.89 12.63 1.38
N THR A 132 6.79 13.41 0.30
CA THR A 132 5.52 14.05 -0.09
C THR A 132 4.65 13.11 -0.89
N ILE A 133 3.33 13.21 -0.72
CA ILE A 133 2.37 12.39 -1.44
C ILE A 133 2.35 12.83 -2.91
N TYR A 134 2.68 11.92 -3.81
CA TYR A 134 2.61 12.15 -5.25
C TYR A 134 1.19 11.91 -5.77
N SER A 135 0.63 10.76 -5.43
CA SER A 135 -0.74 10.37 -5.78
C SER A 135 -1.34 9.45 -4.74
N ALA A 136 -2.68 9.41 -4.69
CA ALA A 136 -3.45 8.56 -3.81
C ALA A 136 -4.69 8.05 -4.55
N SER A 137 -4.91 6.74 -4.50
CA SER A 137 -6.15 6.08 -4.94
C SER A 137 -6.79 5.45 -3.71
N ILE A 138 -7.71 6.18 -3.06
CA ILE A 138 -8.38 5.77 -1.83
C ILE A 138 -9.77 5.23 -2.18
N GLN A 139 -10.13 4.07 -1.63
CA GLN A 139 -11.36 3.38 -2.00
C GLN A 139 -12.20 3.02 -0.78
N THR A 140 -13.49 2.82 -1.01
CA THR A 140 -14.45 2.30 -0.03
C THR A 140 -14.85 0.85 -0.32
N MET A 141 -14.24 0.24 -1.34
CA MET A 141 -14.59 -1.08 -1.85
C MET A 141 -13.31 -1.81 -2.29
N PRO A 142 -13.32 -3.15 -2.29
CA PRO A 142 -12.13 -3.92 -2.63
C PRO A 142 -11.76 -3.92 -4.12
N PHE A 143 -12.61 -3.41 -5.02
CA PHE A 143 -12.46 -3.46 -6.48
C PHE A 143 -12.19 -2.08 -7.10
N ALA A 144 -12.07 -2.02 -8.43
CA ALA A 144 -11.74 -0.80 -9.19
C ALA A 144 -10.42 -0.13 -8.78
N ARG A 145 -9.45 -0.97 -8.35
CA ARG A 145 -8.08 -0.55 -8.02
C ARG A 145 -7.30 -0.21 -9.28
N PRO A 146 -6.29 0.68 -9.20
CA PRO A 146 -5.31 0.82 -10.27
C PRO A 146 -4.69 -0.54 -10.60
N GLY A 147 -4.78 -0.96 -11.86
CA GLY A 147 -4.08 -2.16 -12.35
C GLY A 147 -2.58 -1.88 -12.45
N PHE A 148 -1.74 -2.88 -12.18
CA PHE A 148 -0.30 -2.65 -12.11
C PHE A 148 0.33 -2.42 -13.49
N ASP A 149 -0.20 -3.01 -14.55
CA ASP A 149 0.27 -2.75 -15.92
C ASP A 149 0.08 -1.29 -16.33
N ASP A 150 -1.08 -0.71 -16.02
CA ASP A 150 -1.35 0.69 -16.33
C ASP A 150 -0.57 1.62 -15.41
N LEU A 151 -0.33 1.21 -14.16
CA LEU A 151 0.53 1.96 -13.24
C LEU A 151 1.99 1.98 -13.73
N LEU A 152 2.54 0.85 -14.18
CA LEU A 152 3.89 0.76 -14.73
C LEU A 152 4.05 1.64 -15.98
N LYS A 153 3.09 1.61 -16.91
CA LYS A 153 3.07 2.50 -18.08
C LYS A 153 2.97 3.98 -17.68
N SER A 154 2.17 4.26 -16.65
CA SER A 154 2.03 5.63 -16.13
C SER A 154 3.34 6.12 -15.52
N LEU A 155 4.07 5.26 -14.80
CA LEU A 155 5.39 5.58 -14.26
C LEU A 155 6.40 5.90 -15.37
N ASP A 156 6.38 5.19 -16.50
CA ASP A 156 7.24 5.53 -17.64
C ASP A 156 7.01 6.96 -18.13
N PHE A 157 5.74 7.35 -18.27
CA PHE A 157 5.38 8.72 -18.64
C PHE A 157 5.80 9.73 -17.56
N VAL A 158 5.50 9.45 -16.30
CA VAL A 158 5.79 10.34 -15.16
C VAL A 158 7.29 10.62 -15.07
N LEU A 159 8.12 9.59 -15.17
CA LEU A 159 9.58 9.71 -15.08
C LEU A 159 10.16 10.41 -16.32
N LYS A 160 9.66 10.10 -17.51
CA LYS A 160 10.13 10.70 -18.77
C LYS A 160 9.84 12.20 -18.84
N GLU A 161 8.68 12.63 -18.37
CA GLU A 161 8.20 14.01 -18.51
C GLU A 161 8.37 14.84 -17.22
N ASP A 162 8.96 14.28 -16.16
CA ASP A 162 9.01 14.89 -14.83
C ASP A 162 7.62 15.38 -14.37
N TYR A 163 6.60 14.54 -14.60
CA TYR A 163 5.20 14.95 -14.43
C TYR A 163 4.91 15.21 -12.95
N PRO A 164 4.48 16.42 -12.55
CA PRO A 164 4.37 16.78 -11.15
C PRO A 164 3.11 16.19 -10.51
N ALA A 165 3.17 15.97 -9.18
CA ALA A 165 1.98 15.68 -8.38
C ALA A 165 0.88 16.75 -8.59
N ARG A 166 -0.38 16.31 -8.63
CA ARG A 166 -1.57 17.16 -8.85
C ARG A 166 -2.56 17.00 -7.70
N GLY A 167 -3.48 17.97 -7.53
CA GLY A 167 -4.54 17.90 -6.50
C GLY A 167 -4.17 18.43 -5.11
N GLY A 168 -3.04 19.11 -4.97
CA GLY A 168 -2.56 19.66 -3.68
C GLY A 168 -2.97 21.11 -3.39
N LYS A 169 -4.16 21.57 -3.81
CA LYS A 169 -4.65 22.93 -3.48
C LYS A 169 -5.72 22.89 -2.38
#